data_AF-A0A968MYX7-F1
#
_entry.id   AF-A0A968MYX7-F1
#
_cell.length_a   1.000
_cell.length_b   1.000
_cell.length_c   1.000
_cell.angle_alpha   90.00
_cell.angle_beta   90.00
_cell.angle_gamma   90.00
#
_symmetry.space_group_name_H-M   'P 1'
#
loop_
_entity.id
_entity.type
_entity.pdbx_description
1 polymer ?
#
loop_
_entity_poly.entity_id
_entity_poly.type
_entity_poly.pdbx_seq_one_letter_code
_entity_poly.pdbx_strand_id
1 'polypeptide(L)' 'LERLYDVKIIFKDEQLKNYRLSGSLQEENLEQVLKAIQFTIPLDFSISHNEVVFSINNRLKNKYQKILKMSND' A
#
# COMPACT_ATOMS: atom_id res chain seq x y z
N LEU A 1 5.53 -5.32 -9.40
CA LEU A 1 5.88 -3.89 -9.34
C LEU A 1 7.36 -3.68 -9.54
N GLU A 2 8.23 -4.29 -8.72
CA GLU A 2 9.70 -4.13 -8.84
C GLU A 2 10.22 -4.33 -10.27
N ARG A 3 9.87 -5.45 -10.91
CA ARG A 3 10.24 -5.72 -12.32
C ARG A 3 9.56 -4.82 -13.35
N LEU A 4 8.31 -4.41 -13.10
CA LEU A 4 7.51 -3.67 -14.08
C LEU A 4 7.96 -2.22 -14.21
N TYR A 5 8.43 -1.63 -13.12
CA TYR A 5 8.82 -0.22 -13.03
C TYR A 5 10.30 -0.02 -12.72
N ASP A 6 11.10 -1.10 -12.70
CA ASP A 6 12.52 -1.09 -12.35
C ASP A 6 12.81 -0.39 -11.01
N VAL A 7 12.08 -0.80 -9.97
CA VAL A 7 12.22 -0.27 -8.61
C VAL A 7 12.49 -1.38 -7.60
N LYS A 8 13.10 -1.01 -6.48
CA LYS A 8 13.30 -1.87 -5.32
C LYS A 8 12.28 -1.50 -4.24
N ILE A 9 11.50 -2.48 -3.77
CA ILE A 9 10.52 -2.28 -2.71
C ILE A 9 11.12 -2.71 -1.37
N ILE A 10 11.12 -1.79 -0.41
CA ILE A 10 11.63 -2.01 0.94
C ILE A 10 10.45 -1.98 1.91
N PHE A 11 10.21 -3.09 2.59
CA PHE A 11 9.18 -3.19 3.63
C PHE A 11 9.79 -2.84 4.99
N LYS A 12 9.41 -1.70 5.58
CA LYS A 12 9.77 -1.37 6.97
C LYS A 12 9.00 -2.21 7.99
N ASP A 13 7.77 -2.57 7.65
CA ASP A 13 6.88 -3.37 8.49
C ASP A 13 6.61 -4.72 7.84
N GLU A 14 7.10 -5.81 8.44
CA GLU A 14 6.97 -7.15 7.84
C GLU A 14 5.52 -7.61 7.67
N GLN A 15 4.61 -7.12 8.52
CA GLN A 15 3.17 -7.41 8.42
C GLN A 15 2.58 -7.04 7.05
N LEU A 16 3.16 -6.07 6.35
CA LEU A 16 2.71 -5.67 5.01
C LEU A 16 2.91 -6.77 3.97
N LYS A 17 3.86 -7.69 4.16
CA LYS A 17 4.10 -8.83 3.28
C LYS A 17 2.95 -9.84 3.27
N ASN A 18 2.08 -9.81 4.29
CA ASN A 18 0.95 -10.73 4.41
C ASN A 18 -0.29 -10.28 3.64
N TYR A 19 -0.32 -9.02 3.18
CA TYR A 19 -1.44 -8.53 2.37
C TYR A 19 -1.32 -9.06 0.95
N ARG A 20 -2.38 -9.72 0.47
CA ARG A 20 -2.50 -10.15 -0.93
C ARG A 20 -3.48 -9.23 -1.63
N LEU A 21 -3.01 -8.53 -2.64
CA LEU A 21 -3.81 -7.66 -3.50
C LEU A 21 -3.87 -8.25 -4.89
N SER A 22 -5.07 -8.22 -5.48
CA SER A 22 -5.32 -8.61 -6.86
C SER A 22 -6.05 -7.47 -7.55
N GLY A 23 -5.74 -7.24 -8.82
CA GLY A 23 -6.38 -6.22 -9.63
C GLY A 23 -5.71 -6.10 -10.98
N SER A 24 -6.34 -5.33 -11.86
CA SER A 24 -5.80 -5.00 -13.17
C SER A 24 -5.24 -3.59 -13.14
N LEU A 25 -4.03 -3.41 -13.68
CA LEU A 25 -3.42 -2.10 -13.87
C LEU A 25 -3.75 -1.62 -15.29
N GLN A 26 -4.50 -0.54 -15.43
CA GLN A 26 -4.72 0.11 -16.74
C GLN A 26 -3.66 1.20 -16.92
N GLU A 27 -2.53 0.89 -17.55
CA GLU A 27 -1.48 1.85 -17.98
C GLU A 27 -1.21 3.04 -17.02
N GLU A 28 -1.18 2.77 -15.71
CA GLU A 28 -0.92 3.78 -14.68
C GLU A 28 0.59 3.89 -14.42
N ASN A 29 1.08 5.10 -14.13
CA ASN A 29 2.44 5.25 -13.64
C ASN A 29 2.59 4.66 -12.22
N LEU A 30 3.82 4.37 -11.79
CA LEU A 30 4.08 3.72 -10.50
C LEU A 30 3.39 4.44 -9.33
N GLU A 31 3.43 5.77 -9.30
CA GLU A 31 2.83 6.55 -8.21
C GLU A 31 1.31 6.35 -8.12
N GLN A 32 0.62 6.34 -9.26
CA GLN A 32 -0.83 6.10 -9.31
C GLN A 32 -1.19 4.69 -8.83
N VAL A 33 -0.41 3.69 -9.24
CA VAL A 33 -0.57 2.31 -8.74
C VAL A 33 -0.37 2.22 -7.24
N LEU A 34 0.67 2.87 -6.70
CA LEU A 34 0.95 2.90 -5.27
C LEU A 34 -0.13 3.64 -4.46
N LYS A 35 -0.71 4.72 -5.01
CA LYS A 35 -1.88 5.40 -4.42
C LYS A 35 -3.10 4.48 -4.38
N ALA A 36 -3.37 3.74 -5.45
CA ALA A 36 -4.46 2.75 -5.46
C ALA A 36 -4.27 1.69 -4.37
N ILE A 37 -3.04 1.19 -4.20
CA ILE A 37 -2.69 0.26 -3.12
C ILE A 37 -2.95 0.90 -1.74
N GLN A 38 -2.53 2.15 -1.53
CA GLN A 38 -2.77 2.89 -0.28
C GLN A 38 -4.28 3.09 0.03
N PHE A 39 -5.16 3.13 -0.98
CA PHE A 39 -6.61 3.15 -0.74
C PHE A 39 -7.19 1.80 -0.32
N THR A 40 -6.50 0.70 -0.64
CA THR A 40 -6.99 -0.66 -0.36
C THR A 40 -6.51 -1.23 0.98
N ILE A 41 -5.33 -0.79 1.44
CA ILE A 41 -4.68 -1.28 2.66
C ILE A 41 -4.08 -0.10 3.45
N PRO A 42 -3.91 -0.22 4.78
CA PRO A 42 -3.34 0.85 5.62
C PRO A 42 -1.82 0.97 5.42
N LEU A 43 -1.40 1.30 4.20
CA LEU A 43 -0.01 1.41 3.77
C LEU A 43 0.29 2.87 3.45
N ASP A 44 1.41 3.36 3.97
CA ASP A 44 2.08 4.55 3.46
C ASP A 44 3.25 4.12 2.59
N PHE A 45 3.56 4.93 1.58
CA PHE A 45 4.74 4.76 0.77
C PHE A 45 5.50 6.06 0.60
N SER A 46 6.80 5.94 0.34
CA SER A 46 7.65 7.03 -0.14
C SER A 46 8.50 6.53 -1.28
N ILE A 47 8.71 7.37 -2.29
CA ILE A 47 9.52 7.07 -3.46
C ILE A 47 10.77 7.95 -3.39
N SER A 48 11.95 7.35 -3.51
CA SER A 48 13.21 8.06 -3.65
C SER A 48 14.06 7.35 -4.68
N HIS A 49 14.36 8.03 -5.80
CA HIS A 49 15.08 7.44 -6.94
C HIS A 49 14.38 6.17 -7.44
N ASN A 50 15.03 5.01 -7.33
CA ASN A 50 14.49 3.70 -7.69
C ASN A 50 14.05 2.88 -6.48
N GLU A 51 14.02 3.46 -5.28
CA GLU A 51 13.57 2.78 -4.07
C GLU A 51 12.18 3.25 -3.66
N VAL A 52 11.31 2.29 -3.35
CA VAL A 52 9.99 2.51 -2.80
C VAL A 52 9.97 1.90 -1.41
N VAL A 53 9.74 2.75 -0.40
CA VAL A 53 9.67 2.30 0.99
C VAL A 53 8.21 2.21 1.41
N PHE A 54 7.79 1.03 1.86
CA PHE A 54 6.47 0.77 2.43
C PHE A 54 6.53 0.73 3.96
N SER A 55 5.57 1.40 4.59
CA SER A 55 5.37 1.41 6.04
C SER A 55 3.89 1.34 6.39
N ILE A 56 3.56 0.79 7.56
CA ILE A 56 2.17 0.72 8.01
C ILE A 56 1.68 2.14 8.37
N ASN A 57 0.55 2.54 7.81
CA ASN A 57 -0.11 3.76 8.23
C ASN A 57 -0.98 3.47 9.47
N ASN A 58 -0.41 3.67 10.65
CA ASN A 58 -1.13 3.44 11.92
C ASN A 58 -2.33 4.39 12.12
N ARG A 59 -2.35 5.56 11.48
CA ARG A 59 -3.50 6.49 11.53
C ARG A 59 -4.67 5.94 10.70
N LEU A 60 -4.40 5.40 9.51
CA LEU A 60 -5.40 4.72 8.69
C LEU A 60 -5.86 3.42 9.36
N LYS A 61 -4.95 2.61 9.92
CA LYS A 61 -5.31 1.36 10.62
C LYS A 61 -6.38 1.60 11.70
N ASN A 62 -6.23 2.66 12.50
CA ASN A 62 -7.21 3.03 13.52
C ASN A 62 -8.54 3.50 12.92
N LYS A 63 -8.51 4.25 11.80
CA LYS A 63 -9.71 4.68 11.07
C LYS A 63 -10.47 3.50 10.46
N TYR A 64 -9.77 2.56 9.81
CA TYR A 64 -10.36 1.34 9.23
C TYR A 64 -10.93 0.42 10.33
N GLN A 65 -10.21 0.20 11.43
CA GLN A 65 -10.73 -0.58 12.57
C GLN A 65 -11.98 0.05 13.18
N LYS A 66 -12.07 1.39 13.22
CA LYS A 66 -13.26 2.09 13.71
C LYS A 66 -14.45 1.91 12.75
N ILE A 67 -14.23 2.04 11.44
CA ILE A 67 -15.30 1.87 10.43
C ILE A 67 -15.81 0.43 10.40
N LEU A 68 -14.92 -0.57 10.38
CA LEU A 68 -15.31 -1.99 10.38
C LEU A 68 -16.07 -2.38 11.66
N LYS A 69 -15.78 -1.76 12.80
CA LYS A 69 -16.54 -1.96 14.04
C LYS A 69 -17.92 -1.31 13.99
N MET A 70 -18.05 -0.13 13.38
CA MET A 70 -19.32 0.61 13.26
C MET A 70 -20.31 -0.01 12.26
N SER A 71 -19.87 -0.89 11.36
CA SER A 71 -20.76 -1.57 10.41
C SER A 71 -21.47 -2.80 10.99
N ASN A 72 -21.13 -3.20 12.22
CA ASN A 72 -21.68 -4.36 12.91
C ASN A 72 -22.65 -3.99 14.05
N ASP A 73 -23.10 -2.74 14.13
CA ASP A 73 -24.11 -2.23 15.07
C ASP A 73 -25.34 -1.70 14.31
#